data_AF-A0A0Q4BI45-F1
#
_entry.id   AF-A0A0Q4BI45-F1
#
_cell.length_a   1.000
_cell.length_b   1.000
_cell.length_c   1.000
_cell.angle_alpha   90.00
_cell.angle_beta   90.00
_cell.angle_gamma   90.00
#
_symmetry.space_group_name_H-M   'P 1'
#
loop_
_entity.id
_entity.type
_entity.pdbx_description
1 polymer ?
#
loop_
_entity_poly.entity_id
_entity_poly.type
_entity_poly.pdbx_seq_one_letter_code
_entity_poly.pdbx_strand_id
1 'polypeptide(L)'
;MVNIGTNESNASAFDDLMVEFQNTSEAVEEPDALCQVAITNNQTEDMELDCANFTATTVDGEEVQALNRNIIIVESNTTVFVVLGFQTNGAFITQIAYSGEVEFDMSVLSDLEEELGPIVMMEAPENITAIENLTFESPNSWRITNGSMSPMPLFFDEGENVILAVVIGTNNMTEDVELEAGNFWLDLGNGTWVQAEERRNHNIVSTLEVDTTKAFMIGFRVNETASPTAIHYWPDQSSNETVMFQIAPQPPPQEPGSLSLFKIWNEQSNNTTGTRLFVALNESGDTPAGDITLMGWSMMEGPIEAQAEQSNRTNGTVFVFDLERGDDITLLSYEEGGQTRYLWIRPVVAS
;
A
#
# COMPACT_ATOMS: atom_id res chain seq x y z
N MET A 1 10.26 -14.42 12.60
CA MET A 1 10.52 -13.67 11.36
C MET A 1 10.04 -12.26 11.58
N VAL A 2 10.88 -11.26 11.30
CA VAL A 2 10.52 -9.84 11.40
C VAL A 2 10.73 -9.22 10.03
N ASN A 3 9.67 -8.63 9.47
CA ASN A 3 9.69 -8.04 8.12
C ASN A 3 9.73 -6.51 8.20
N ILE A 4 10.53 -5.88 7.33
CA ILE A 4 10.68 -4.42 7.19
C ILE A 4 10.17 -4.02 5.80
N GLY A 5 9.21 -3.09 5.71
CA GLY A 5 8.79 -2.47 4.45
C GLY A 5 8.84 -0.96 4.53
N THR A 6 9.27 -0.25 3.48
CA THR A 6 9.32 1.22 3.49
C THR A 6 8.18 1.83 2.68
N ASN A 7 7.76 3.03 3.09
CA ASN A 7 7.05 4.01 2.28
C ASN A 7 7.98 5.22 2.13
N GLU A 8 8.54 5.42 0.94
CA GLU A 8 9.28 6.65 0.64
C GLU A 8 8.32 7.85 0.65
N SER A 9 8.72 8.90 1.36
CA SER A 9 7.95 10.12 1.45
C SER A 9 8.22 11.01 0.25
N ASN A 10 7.20 11.25 -0.57
CA ASN A 10 7.23 12.39 -1.47
C ASN A 10 7.18 13.71 -0.66
N ALA A 11 7.70 14.80 -1.21
CA ALA A 11 7.86 16.09 -0.52
C ALA A 11 6.55 16.65 0.10
N SER A 12 5.38 16.23 -0.41
CA SER A 12 4.06 16.59 0.14
C SER A 12 3.64 15.77 1.38
N ALA A 13 4.27 14.61 1.64
CA ALA A 13 4.09 13.81 2.86
C ALA A 13 5.18 14.10 3.91
N PHE A 14 6.20 14.89 3.54
CA PHE A 14 7.33 15.18 4.43
C PHE A 14 6.89 15.93 5.69
N ASP A 15 6.00 16.92 5.57
CA ASP A 15 5.54 17.71 6.73
C ASP A 15 4.75 16.82 7.72
N ASP A 16 3.93 15.89 7.24
CA ASP A 16 3.17 14.97 8.10
C ASP A 16 4.06 13.94 8.77
N LEU A 17 4.97 13.34 8.00
CA LEU A 17 5.95 12.42 8.55
C LEU A 17 6.92 13.15 9.50
N MET A 18 7.18 14.43 9.29
CA MET A 18 7.99 15.23 10.21
C MET A 18 7.25 15.45 11.52
N VAL A 19 5.94 15.72 11.50
CA VAL A 19 5.12 15.78 12.72
C VAL A 19 5.11 14.42 13.43
N GLU A 20 4.92 13.32 12.70
CA GLU A 20 4.96 11.97 13.28
C GLU A 20 6.34 11.65 13.85
N PHE A 21 7.42 11.95 13.13
CA PHE A 21 8.80 11.79 13.58
C PHE A 21 9.06 12.59 14.85
N GLN A 22 8.67 13.87 14.90
CA GLN A 22 8.85 14.71 16.08
C GLN A 22 8.04 14.22 17.29
N ASN A 23 6.88 13.59 17.05
CA ASN A 23 6.02 13.05 18.11
C ASN A 23 6.51 11.69 18.63
N THR A 24 7.17 10.89 17.80
CA THR A 24 7.49 9.48 18.07
C THR A 24 8.98 9.20 18.25
N SER A 25 9.85 10.16 17.91
CA SER A 25 11.30 10.00 17.90
C SER A 25 12.00 11.04 18.78
N GLU A 26 13.06 10.59 19.46
CA GLU A 26 14.08 11.48 20.02
C GLU A 26 15.21 11.63 19.01
N ALA A 27 15.13 12.65 18.14
CA ALA A 27 16.11 12.85 17.08
C ALA A 27 17.39 13.56 17.55
N VAL A 28 18.54 13.19 16.98
CA VAL A 28 19.81 13.89 17.26
C VAL A 28 19.91 15.22 16.51
N GLU A 29 19.38 15.27 15.30
CA GLU A 29 19.41 16.39 14.37
C GLU A 29 18.13 16.42 13.53
N GLU A 30 17.88 17.52 12.82
CA GLU A 30 16.76 17.60 11.87
C GLU A 30 17.08 16.76 10.61
N PRO A 31 16.19 15.84 10.20
CA PRO A 31 16.37 15.07 8.97
C PRO A 31 16.06 15.91 7.74
N ASP A 32 16.72 15.62 6.62
CA ASP A 32 16.36 16.11 5.28
C ASP A 32 15.61 15.05 4.44
N ALA A 33 15.55 13.80 4.93
CA ALA A 33 14.78 12.70 4.37
C ALA A 33 14.04 11.92 5.47
N LEU A 34 12.79 11.54 5.20
CA LEU A 34 11.94 10.77 6.11
C LEU A 34 11.40 9.53 5.39
N CYS A 35 11.35 8.42 6.11
CA CYS A 35 10.91 7.13 5.60
C CYS A 35 10.02 6.45 6.65
N GLN A 36 8.77 6.13 6.30
CA GLN A 36 7.95 5.30 7.17
C GLN A 36 8.28 3.83 6.94
N VAL A 37 8.46 3.06 8.01
CA VAL A 37 8.82 1.66 7.98
C VAL A 37 7.77 0.83 8.71
N ALA A 38 7.22 -0.17 8.04
CA ALA A 38 6.35 -1.19 8.64
C ALA A 38 7.22 -2.33 9.17
N ILE A 39 7.05 -2.68 10.45
CA ILE A 39 7.78 -3.73 11.15
C ILE A 39 6.79 -4.76 11.70
N THR A 40 6.83 -5.98 11.18
CA THR A 40 5.92 -7.06 11.60
C THR A 40 6.62 -8.06 12.51
N ASN A 41 6.13 -8.29 13.73
CA ASN A 41 6.63 -9.32 14.63
C ASN A 41 5.73 -10.57 14.59
N ASN A 42 6.16 -11.60 13.85
CA ASN A 42 5.46 -12.89 13.78
C ASN A 42 5.88 -13.88 14.89
N GLN A 43 6.56 -13.40 15.94
CA GLN A 43 6.99 -14.23 17.07
C GLN A 43 5.95 -14.18 18.20
N THR A 44 6.11 -15.09 19.17
CA THR A 44 5.23 -15.20 20.34
C THR A 44 5.63 -14.29 21.51
N GLU A 45 6.79 -13.65 21.42
CA GLU A 45 7.31 -12.74 22.44
C GLU A 45 7.47 -11.33 21.86
N ASP A 46 7.35 -10.33 22.72
CA ASP A 46 7.60 -8.94 22.38
C ASP A 46 9.09 -8.75 22.04
N MET A 47 9.37 -7.80 21.16
CA MET A 47 10.74 -7.47 20.77
C MET A 47 11.03 -5.99 20.97
N GLU A 48 12.26 -5.69 21.40
CA GLU A 48 12.76 -4.32 21.51
C GLU A 48 13.72 -4.04 20.35
N LEU A 49 13.51 -2.92 19.66
CA LEU A 49 14.37 -2.46 18.58
C LEU A 49 14.88 -1.07 18.90
N ASP A 50 16.19 -0.87 18.80
CA ASP A 50 16.81 0.44 18.91
C ASP A 50 16.79 1.10 17.52
N CYS A 51 16.01 2.17 17.37
CA CYS A 51 15.85 2.82 16.08
C CYS A 51 17.16 3.42 15.55
N ALA A 52 18.17 3.63 16.39
CA ALA A 52 19.49 4.09 15.96
C ALA A 52 20.25 3.03 15.14
N ASN A 53 19.84 1.76 15.18
CA ASN A 53 20.44 0.66 14.42
C ASN A 53 19.85 0.50 13.01
N PHE A 54 18.91 1.36 12.60
CA PHE A 54 18.49 1.44 11.20
C PHE A 54 19.49 2.24 10.37
N THR A 55 19.72 1.79 9.15
CA THR A 55 20.51 2.49 8.14
C THR A 55 19.73 2.59 6.84
N ALA A 56 20.05 3.60 6.03
CA ALA A 56 19.53 3.78 4.70
C ALA A 56 20.68 3.76 3.70
N THR A 57 20.50 3.07 2.58
CA THR A 57 21.39 3.18 1.42
C THR A 57 20.83 4.26 0.50
N THR A 58 21.65 5.18 0.04
CA THR A 58 21.27 6.21 -0.94
C THR A 58 21.59 5.77 -2.36
N VAL A 59 21.01 6.45 -3.36
CA VAL A 59 21.18 6.14 -4.80
C VAL A 59 22.65 6.17 -5.28
N ASP A 60 23.51 6.91 -4.60
CA ASP A 60 24.96 6.94 -4.84
C ASP A 60 25.74 5.84 -4.09
N GLY A 61 25.03 4.99 -3.35
CA GLY A 61 25.57 3.85 -2.60
C GLY A 61 26.16 4.21 -1.24
N GLU A 62 25.95 5.44 -0.76
CA GLU A 62 26.33 5.80 0.61
C GLU A 62 25.36 5.20 1.62
N GLU A 63 25.87 4.81 2.79
CA GLU A 63 25.05 4.32 3.90
C GLU A 63 24.96 5.43 4.95
N VAL A 64 23.73 5.83 5.29
CA VAL A 64 23.44 6.85 6.30
C VAL A 64 22.66 6.24 7.46
N GLN A 65 23.01 6.65 8.67
CA GLN A 65 22.38 6.13 9.89
C GLN A 65 21.10 6.89 10.20
N ALA A 66 20.10 6.19 10.74
CA ALA A 66 18.89 6.83 11.25
C ALA A 66 19.23 7.79 12.41
N LEU A 67 18.57 8.95 12.42
CA LEU A 67 18.72 9.99 13.44
C LEU A 67 17.91 9.71 14.71
N ASN A 68 17.05 8.69 14.67
CA ASN A 68 16.20 8.26 15.78
C ASN A 68 17.03 7.74 16.97
N ARG A 69 16.62 8.05 18.21
CA ARG A 69 17.20 7.48 19.44
C ARG A 69 16.21 6.72 20.33
N ASN A 70 14.97 6.60 19.89
CA ASN A 70 13.95 5.87 20.63
C ASN A 70 14.16 4.36 20.48
N ILE A 71 13.77 3.63 21.52
CA ILE A 71 13.57 2.19 21.48
C ILE A 71 12.08 1.96 21.23
N ILE A 72 11.75 1.11 20.26
CA ILE A 72 10.38 0.68 20.00
C ILE A 72 10.18 -0.74 20.53
N ILE A 73 8.98 -1.00 21.04
CA ILE A 73 8.54 -2.34 21.44
C ILE A 73 7.53 -2.81 20.39
N VAL A 74 7.84 -3.91 19.70
CA VAL A 74 6.92 -4.56 18.77
C VAL A 74 6.33 -5.79 19.45
N GLU A 75 5.06 -5.70 19.83
CA GLU A 75 4.34 -6.77 20.51
C GLU A 75 4.23 -8.02 19.61
N SER A 76 4.06 -9.19 20.23
CA SER A 76 3.84 -10.45 19.51
C SER A 76 2.64 -10.37 18.54
N ASN A 77 2.79 -10.86 17.31
CA ASN A 77 1.77 -10.89 16.25
C ASN A 77 1.20 -9.51 15.88
N THR A 78 2.05 -8.47 15.89
CA THR A 78 1.67 -7.10 15.54
C THR A 78 2.53 -6.54 14.43
N THR A 79 1.97 -5.58 13.68
CA THR A 79 2.72 -4.71 12.77
C THR A 79 2.69 -3.29 13.32
N VAL A 80 3.86 -2.68 13.49
CA VAL A 80 4.01 -1.27 13.87
C VAL A 80 4.55 -0.46 12.70
N PHE A 81 4.15 0.80 12.61
CA PHE A 81 4.63 1.74 11.61
C PHE A 81 5.47 2.81 12.31
N VAL A 82 6.69 3.02 11.82
CA VAL A 82 7.68 3.90 12.47
C VAL A 82 8.28 4.83 11.43
N VAL A 83 8.33 6.12 11.73
CA VAL A 83 9.01 7.08 10.86
C VAL A 83 10.48 7.21 11.26
N LEU A 84 11.36 6.91 10.31
CA LEU A 84 12.80 7.05 10.42
C LEU A 84 13.25 8.32 9.70
N GLY A 85 14.17 9.07 10.32
CA GLY A 85 14.76 10.28 9.75
C GLY A 85 16.23 10.09 9.42
N PHE A 86 16.66 10.64 8.28
CA PHE A 86 18.02 10.53 7.78
C PHE A 86 18.56 11.89 7.33
N GLN A 87 19.90 12.01 7.26
CA GLN A 87 20.61 13.07 6.55
C GLN A 87 21.24 12.51 5.29
N THR A 88 20.59 12.72 4.14
CA THR A 88 21.02 12.19 2.84
C THR A 88 21.68 13.25 1.96
N ASN A 89 21.73 14.51 2.41
CA ASN A 89 22.16 15.67 1.62
C ASN A 89 21.38 15.82 0.31
N GLY A 90 20.09 15.46 0.34
CA GLY A 90 19.19 15.49 -0.81
C GLY A 90 19.31 14.28 -1.76
N ALA A 91 20.09 13.24 -1.42
CA ALA A 91 20.09 11.99 -2.15
C ALA A 91 18.83 11.14 -1.83
N PHE A 92 18.33 10.42 -2.82
CA PHE A 92 17.22 9.48 -2.63
C PHE A 92 17.69 8.24 -1.88
N ILE A 93 16.86 7.77 -0.95
CA ILE A 93 17.05 6.49 -0.27
C ILE A 93 16.57 5.38 -1.23
N THR A 94 17.31 4.29 -1.31
CA THR A 94 16.98 3.12 -2.14
C THR A 94 16.76 1.86 -1.32
N GLN A 95 17.26 1.81 -0.08
CA GLN A 95 17.12 0.67 0.81
C GLN A 95 17.12 1.12 2.27
N ILE A 96 16.40 0.38 3.11
CA ILE A 96 16.53 0.45 4.58
C ILE A 96 16.98 -0.91 5.11
N ALA A 97 17.93 -0.90 6.04
CA ALA A 97 18.42 -2.08 6.73
C ALA A 97 18.40 -1.88 8.24
N TYR A 98 18.49 -2.97 9.00
CA TYR A 98 18.65 -2.96 10.45
C TYR A 98 19.84 -3.83 10.84
N SER A 99 20.77 -3.28 11.62
CA SER A 99 22.02 -3.94 12.00
C SER A 99 22.15 -4.24 13.50
N GLY A 100 21.04 -4.24 14.24
CA GLY A 100 21.02 -4.57 15.67
C GLY A 100 21.06 -6.09 15.96
N GLU A 101 20.85 -6.46 17.23
CA GLU A 101 20.93 -7.88 17.67
C GLU A 101 19.77 -8.74 17.19
N VAL A 102 18.63 -8.13 16.83
CA VAL A 102 17.48 -8.84 16.28
C VAL A 102 17.74 -9.09 14.80
N GLU A 103 17.72 -10.37 14.39
CA GLU A 103 17.76 -10.75 12.98
C GLU A 103 16.40 -10.51 12.31
N PHE A 104 16.44 -9.80 11.17
CA PHE A 104 15.31 -9.56 10.30
C PHE A 104 15.42 -10.45 9.06
N ASP A 105 14.29 -10.96 8.58
CA ASP A 105 14.18 -11.33 7.17
C ASP A 105 13.69 -10.07 6.46
N MET A 106 14.56 -9.43 5.68
CA MET A 106 14.14 -8.30 4.85
C MET A 106 13.13 -8.80 3.82
N SER A 107 12.01 -8.10 3.65
CA SER A 107 11.03 -8.44 2.63
C SER A 107 10.52 -7.20 1.87
N VAL A 108 10.63 -7.32 0.55
CA VAL A 108 10.18 -6.48 -0.57
C VAL A 108 11.20 -5.49 -1.16
N LEU A 109 11.98 -4.71 -0.41
CA LEU A 109 12.85 -3.67 -1.03
C LEU A 109 14.29 -4.09 -1.36
N SER A 110 14.89 -5.06 -0.65
CA SER A 110 16.21 -5.55 -1.04
C SER A 110 16.20 -6.31 -2.38
N ASP A 111 15.02 -6.74 -2.84
CA ASP A 111 14.82 -7.30 -4.20
C ASP A 111 14.40 -6.23 -5.23
N LEU A 112 14.25 -4.95 -4.82
CA LEU A 112 13.92 -3.82 -5.69
C LEU A 112 15.14 -3.13 -6.32
N GLU A 113 16.37 -3.63 -6.05
CA GLU A 113 17.59 -3.28 -6.80
C GLU A 113 17.52 -3.66 -8.30
N GLU A 114 16.48 -4.38 -8.75
CA GLU A 114 16.29 -4.60 -10.18
C GLU A 114 16.06 -3.28 -10.92
N GLU A 115 16.87 -3.03 -11.95
CA GLU A 115 16.66 -1.94 -12.90
C GLU A 115 15.22 -2.02 -13.43
N LEU A 116 14.51 -0.89 -13.42
CA LEU A 116 13.15 -0.83 -13.95
C LEU A 116 13.16 -1.36 -15.39
N GLY A 117 12.38 -2.42 -15.64
CA GLY A 117 12.27 -2.99 -16.97
C GLY A 117 11.64 -1.99 -17.96
N PRO A 118 11.76 -2.22 -19.27
CA PRO A 118 11.08 -1.38 -20.25
C PRO A 118 9.56 -1.49 -20.10
N ILE A 119 8.84 -0.38 -20.31
CA ILE A 119 7.37 -0.40 -20.38
C ILE A 119 6.94 -1.34 -21.51
N VAL A 120 6.16 -2.38 -21.17
CA VAL A 120 5.63 -3.33 -22.15
C VAL A 120 4.38 -2.74 -22.80
N MET A 121 4.44 -2.63 -24.13
CA MET A 121 3.37 -2.06 -24.94
C MET A 121 2.98 -3.01 -26.07
N MET A 122 1.71 -2.97 -26.46
CA MET A 122 1.22 -3.65 -27.66
C MET A 122 0.15 -2.84 -28.38
N GLU A 123 -0.11 -3.18 -29.64
CA GLU A 123 -1.29 -2.69 -30.35
C GLU A 123 -2.54 -3.34 -29.74
N ALA A 124 -3.61 -2.55 -29.58
CA ALA A 124 -4.87 -3.02 -29.02
C ALA A 124 -5.42 -4.20 -29.86
N PRO A 125 -5.72 -5.36 -29.25
CA PRO A 125 -6.25 -6.51 -29.96
C PRO A 125 -7.60 -6.21 -30.60
N GLU A 126 -7.81 -6.71 -31.82
CA GLU A 126 -9.12 -6.65 -32.47
C GLU A 126 -10.02 -7.82 -32.02
N ASN A 127 -11.33 -7.60 -32.05
CA ASN A 127 -12.36 -8.63 -31.79
C ASN A 127 -12.29 -9.24 -30.37
N ILE A 128 -12.00 -8.41 -29.37
CA ILE A 128 -12.12 -8.81 -27.97
C ILE A 128 -13.57 -9.14 -27.61
N THR A 129 -13.75 -10.15 -26.77
CA THR A 129 -15.03 -10.58 -26.21
C THR A 129 -15.03 -10.43 -24.70
N ALA A 130 -16.20 -10.37 -24.08
CA ALA A 130 -16.31 -10.25 -22.62
C ALA A 130 -16.22 -11.63 -21.97
N ILE A 131 -15.47 -11.74 -20.86
CA ILE A 131 -15.58 -12.89 -19.94
C ILE A 131 -16.91 -12.71 -19.17
N GLU A 132 -17.81 -13.67 -19.28
CA GLU A 132 -19.07 -13.65 -18.54
C GLU A 132 -18.86 -14.02 -17.07
N ASN A 133 -19.63 -13.41 -16.16
CA ASN A 133 -19.62 -13.68 -14.71
C ASN A 133 -18.31 -13.34 -13.98
N LEU A 134 -17.40 -12.61 -14.61
CA LEU A 134 -16.27 -11.94 -13.96
C LEU A 134 -16.40 -10.43 -14.21
N THR A 135 -16.40 -9.62 -13.16
CA THR A 135 -16.54 -8.17 -13.29
C THR A 135 -15.46 -7.46 -12.51
N PHE A 136 -14.90 -6.41 -13.13
CA PHE A 136 -14.04 -5.46 -12.45
C PHE A 136 -14.64 -4.06 -12.58
N GLU A 137 -14.42 -3.24 -11.57
CA GLU A 137 -14.71 -1.81 -11.61
C GLU A 137 -13.60 -1.03 -10.93
N SER A 138 -13.47 0.26 -11.29
CA SER A 138 -12.52 1.15 -10.65
C SER A 138 -13.24 2.37 -10.08
N PRO A 139 -13.47 2.42 -8.76
CA PRO A 139 -14.10 3.57 -8.13
C PRO A 139 -13.20 4.81 -8.16
N ASN A 140 -11.88 4.63 -8.13
CA ASN A 140 -10.91 5.72 -8.15
C ASN A 140 -9.65 5.33 -8.91
N SER A 141 -9.09 6.31 -9.62
CA SER A 141 -7.81 6.18 -10.30
C SER A 141 -7.12 7.54 -10.34
N TRP A 142 -5.79 7.53 -10.28
CA TRP A 142 -4.97 8.73 -10.25
C TRP A 142 -3.84 8.67 -11.25
N ARG A 143 -3.43 9.84 -11.72
CA ARG A 143 -2.15 10.02 -12.42
C ARG A 143 -1.12 10.54 -11.44
N ILE A 144 -0.19 9.67 -11.05
CA ILE A 144 0.90 9.99 -10.14
C ILE A 144 2.11 10.41 -10.97
N THR A 145 2.67 11.56 -10.63
CA THR A 145 3.95 12.06 -11.17
C THR A 145 5.01 12.05 -10.09
N ASN A 146 6.29 12.25 -10.44
CA ASN A 146 7.33 12.44 -9.43
C ASN A 146 6.95 13.58 -8.46
N GLY A 147 7.04 13.30 -7.16
CA GLY A 147 6.64 14.20 -6.08
C GLY A 147 5.14 14.24 -5.75
N SER A 148 4.27 13.52 -6.47
CA SER A 148 2.83 13.44 -6.16
C SER A 148 2.52 12.58 -4.94
N MET A 149 1.43 12.85 -4.22
CA MET A 149 0.93 11.92 -3.20
C MET A 149 0.42 10.61 -3.82
N SER A 150 0.71 9.48 -3.17
CA SER A 150 0.23 8.15 -3.57
C SER A 150 -0.23 7.34 -2.35
N PRO A 151 -1.31 6.54 -2.46
CA PRO A 151 -1.79 5.66 -1.38
C PRO A 151 -0.89 4.43 -1.13
N MET A 152 0.10 4.17 -2.01
CA MET A 152 1.14 3.16 -1.81
C MET A 152 2.46 3.60 -2.48
N PRO A 153 3.60 2.98 -2.13
CA PRO A 153 4.87 3.22 -2.82
C PRO A 153 4.78 2.88 -4.31
N LEU A 154 5.38 3.72 -5.15
CA LEU A 154 5.39 3.54 -6.61
C LEU A 154 6.79 3.76 -7.16
N PHE A 155 7.13 3.03 -8.22
CA PHE A 155 8.45 2.98 -8.86
C PHE A 155 8.30 3.28 -10.35
N PHE A 156 8.96 4.34 -10.83
CA PHE A 156 8.95 4.77 -12.23
C PHE A 156 10.10 5.75 -12.49
N ASP A 157 10.56 5.85 -13.74
CA ASP A 157 11.72 6.66 -14.10
C ASP A 157 11.40 8.16 -14.22
N GLU A 158 12.43 9.01 -14.24
CA GLU A 158 12.27 10.44 -14.53
C GLU A 158 11.71 10.65 -15.95
N GLY A 159 10.56 11.33 -16.06
CA GLY A 159 9.82 11.51 -17.31
C GLY A 159 8.73 10.45 -17.57
N GLU A 160 8.53 9.54 -16.63
CA GLU A 160 7.38 8.65 -16.58
C GLU A 160 6.36 9.11 -15.53
N ASN A 161 5.14 8.61 -15.68
CA ASN A 161 4.08 8.72 -14.70
C ASN A 161 3.53 7.33 -14.39
N VAL A 162 2.85 7.19 -13.26
CA VAL A 162 2.06 5.99 -12.96
C VAL A 162 0.58 6.31 -12.99
N ILE A 163 -0.20 5.49 -13.70
CA ILE A 163 -1.66 5.47 -13.56
C ILE A 163 -1.97 4.42 -12.51
N LEU A 164 -2.38 4.85 -11.33
CA LEU A 164 -2.75 3.96 -10.23
C LEU A 164 -4.27 3.86 -10.14
N ALA A 165 -4.81 2.65 -10.22
CA ALA A 165 -6.24 2.39 -10.11
C ALA A 165 -6.53 1.54 -8.87
N VAL A 166 -7.56 1.91 -8.12
CA VAL A 166 -8.25 0.98 -7.22
C VAL A 166 -9.15 0.12 -8.08
N VAL A 167 -9.10 -1.20 -7.91
CA VAL A 167 -9.90 -2.18 -8.65
C VAL A 167 -10.68 -3.01 -7.65
N ILE A 168 -11.98 -3.13 -7.90
CA ILE A 168 -12.88 -4.05 -7.18
C ILE A 168 -13.23 -5.16 -8.17
N GLY A 169 -12.78 -6.37 -7.90
CA GLY A 169 -13.08 -7.56 -8.68
C GLY A 169 -14.14 -8.42 -8.01
N THR A 170 -15.13 -8.87 -8.76
CA THR A 170 -16.15 -9.82 -8.32
C THR A 170 -16.14 -11.03 -9.24
N ASN A 171 -15.96 -12.22 -8.65
CA ASN A 171 -15.97 -13.49 -9.38
C ASN A 171 -17.27 -14.25 -9.08
N ASN A 172 -18.17 -14.31 -10.06
CA ASN A 172 -19.37 -15.14 -10.03
C ASN A 172 -19.26 -16.36 -10.97
N MET A 173 -18.04 -16.71 -11.38
CA MET A 173 -17.78 -17.93 -12.15
C MET A 173 -17.89 -19.16 -11.26
N THR A 174 -17.82 -20.35 -11.86
CA THR A 174 -17.83 -21.62 -11.11
C THR A 174 -16.46 -22.04 -10.59
N GLU A 175 -15.41 -21.31 -10.96
CA GLU A 175 -14.01 -21.60 -10.63
C GLU A 175 -13.30 -20.34 -10.15
N ASP A 176 -12.28 -20.53 -9.31
CA ASP A 176 -11.44 -19.44 -8.83
C ASP A 176 -10.65 -18.83 -10.00
N VAL A 177 -10.41 -17.52 -9.93
CA VAL A 177 -9.63 -16.80 -10.95
C VAL A 177 -8.26 -16.47 -10.35
N GLU A 178 -7.21 -17.00 -10.95
CA GLU A 178 -5.84 -16.57 -10.66
C GLU A 178 -5.61 -15.17 -11.21
N LEU A 179 -5.12 -14.27 -10.35
CA LEU A 179 -4.87 -12.88 -10.70
C LEU A 179 -3.37 -12.63 -10.68
N GLU A 180 -2.88 -12.09 -11.80
CA GLU A 180 -1.50 -11.64 -11.94
C GLU A 180 -1.52 -10.22 -12.51
N ALA A 181 -0.62 -9.36 -12.04
CA ALA A 181 -0.58 -7.98 -12.51
C ALA A 181 -0.30 -7.91 -14.03
N GLY A 182 0.52 -8.81 -14.57
CA GLY A 182 0.77 -8.93 -16.01
C GLY A 182 -0.48 -9.22 -16.86
N ASN A 183 -1.58 -9.64 -16.26
CA ASN A 183 -2.84 -9.86 -16.98
C ASN A 183 -3.65 -8.57 -17.15
N PHE A 184 -3.23 -7.45 -16.57
CA PHE A 184 -3.92 -6.17 -16.72
C PHE A 184 -3.22 -5.26 -17.72
N TRP A 185 -4.02 -4.63 -18.56
CA TRP A 185 -3.59 -3.78 -19.66
C TRP A 185 -4.35 -2.47 -19.66
N LEU A 186 -3.62 -1.36 -19.59
CA LEU A 186 -4.15 -0.01 -19.67
C LEU A 186 -4.29 0.42 -21.13
N ASP A 187 -5.51 0.76 -21.55
CA ASP A 187 -5.75 1.36 -22.87
C ASP A 187 -5.40 2.85 -22.85
N LEU A 188 -4.37 3.24 -23.60
CA LEU A 188 -3.91 4.64 -23.69
C LEU A 188 -4.85 5.55 -24.50
N GLY A 189 -5.87 5.01 -25.15
CA GLY A 189 -6.86 5.74 -25.96
C GLY A 189 -6.41 6.02 -27.40
N ASN A 190 -5.24 5.53 -27.80
CA ASN A 190 -4.66 5.70 -29.14
C ASN A 190 -4.47 4.37 -29.88
N GLY A 191 -5.11 3.29 -29.42
CA GLY A 191 -4.94 1.94 -29.97
C GLY A 191 -3.67 1.24 -29.48
N THR A 192 -3.00 1.77 -28.46
CA THR A 192 -1.88 1.11 -27.76
C THR A 192 -2.31 0.75 -26.35
N TRP A 193 -1.99 -0.47 -25.93
CA TRP A 193 -2.16 -0.94 -24.56
C TRP A 193 -0.81 -1.06 -23.86
N VAL A 194 -0.80 -0.79 -22.55
CA VAL A 194 0.36 -0.89 -21.69
C VAL A 194 0.11 -1.91 -20.59
N GLN A 195 1.04 -2.83 -20.37
CA GLN A 195 0.92 -3.86 -19.34
C GLN A 195 1.23 -3.28 -17.95
N ALA A 196 0.54 -3.76 -16.91
CA ALA A 196 1.01 -3.55 -15.54
C ALA A 196 2.26 -4.40 -15.26
N GLU A 197 3.13 -3.92 -14.39
CA GLU A 197 4.37 -4.64 -14.05
C GLU A 197 4.07 -5.78 -13.07
N GLU A 198 4.70 -6.95 -13.27
CA GLU A 198 4.42 -8.16 -12.47
C GLU A 198 4.87 -8.08 -11.00
N ARG A 199 5.82 -7.21 -10.67
CA ARG A 199 6.50 -7.19 -9.37
C ARG A 199 6.37 -5.88 -8.61
N ARG A 200 5.86 -4.83 -9.25
CA ARG A 200 5.91 -3.45 -8.75
C ARG A 200 4.60 -2.75 -9.00
N ASN A 201 4.36 -1.68 -8.23
CA ASN A 201 3.22 -0.81 -8.46
C ASN A 201 1.85 -1.50 -8.32
N HIS A 202 1.73 -2.58 -7.53
CA HIS A 202 0.44 -3.21 -7.23
C HIS A 202 0.46 -3.90 -5.86
N ASN A 203 -0.72 -4.24 -5.35
CA ASN A 203 -0.92 -5.13 -4.21
C ASN A 203 -1.95 -6.23 -4.52
N ILE A 204 -2.03 -6.65 -5.79
CA ILE A 204 -3.00 -7.63 -6.27
C ILE A 204 -3.04 -8.89 -5.39
N VAL A 205 -4.26 -9.33 -5.08
CA VAL A 205 -4.50 -10.63 -4.46
C VAL A 205 -4.24 -11.72 -5.49
N SER A 206 -3.60 -12.84 -5.12
CA SER A 206 -3.23 -13.89 -6.07
C SER A 206 -4.43 -14.63 -6.67
N THR A 207 -5.55 -14.63 -5.95
CA THR A 207 -6.74 -15.42 -6.30
C THR A 207 -7.98 -14.63 -5.94
N LEU A 208 -8.96 -14.66 -6.84
CA LEU A 208 -10.32 -14.20 -6.62
C LEU A 208 -11.23 -15.42 -6.63
N GLU A 209 -11.62 -15.90 -5.44
CA GLU A 209 -12.39 -17.13 -5.27
C GLU A 209 -13.83 -16.94 -5.73
N VAL A 210 -14.50 -18.05 -6.01
CA VAL A 210 -15.91 -18.07 -6.39
C VAL A 210 -16.80 -17.34 -5.36
N ASP A 211 -17.73 -16.54 -5.87
CA ASP A 211 -18.71 -15.75 -5.12
C ASP A 211 -18.09 -14.70 -4.17
N THR A 212 -16.84 -14.29 -4.43
CA THR A 212 -16.15 -13.26 -3.62
C THR A 212 -16.03 -11.92 -4.36
N THR A 213 -15.84 -10.86 -3.56
CA THR A 213 -15.48 -9.52 -4.05
C THR A 213 -14.27 -9.02 -3.30
N LYS A 214 -13.18 -8.72 -4.01
CA LYS A 214 -11.92 -8.24 -3.42
C LYS A 214 -11.50 -6.91 -4.04
N ALA A 215 -10.89 -6.05 -3.23
CA ALA A 215 -10.27 -4.82 -3.70
C ALA A 215 -8.75 -4.93 -3.70
N PHE A 216 -8.12 -4.32 -4.69
CA PHE A 216 -6.67 -4.17 -4.79
C PHE A 216 -6.35 -2.91 -5.60
N MET A 217 -5.08 -2.56 -5.65
CA MET A 217 -4.53 -1.46 -6.41
C MET A 217 -3.57 -2.00 -7.46
N ILE A 218 -3.62 -1.40 -8.65
CA ILE A 218 -2.74 -1.74 -9.76
C ILE A 218 -2.28 -0.48 -10.49
N GLY A 219 -0.99 -0.43 -10.76
CA GLY A 219 -0.28 0.70 -11.34
C GLY A 219 0.30 0.37 -12.70
N PHE A 220 0.26 1.34 -13.59
CA PHE A 220 0.81 1.24 -14.95
C PHE A 220 1.79 2.39 -15.18
N ARG A 221 3.04 2.06 -15.49
CA ARG A 221 4.02 3.05 -15.94
C ARG A 221 3.66 3.52 -17.34
N VAL A 222 3.56 4.83 -17.53
CA VAL A 222 3.22 5.44 -18.81
C VAL A 222 4.09 6.67 -19.05
N ASN A 223 4.28 7.02 -20.31
CA ASN A 223 4.89 8.29 -20.67
C ASN A 223 3.93 9.46 -20.34
N GLU A 224 4.49 10.65 -20.05
CA GLU A 224 3.74 11.82 -19.53
C GLU A 224 2.45 12.20 -20.28
N THR A 225 2.39 11.92 -21.58
CA THR A 225 1.31 12.37 -22.47
C THR A 225 0.12 11.42 -22.57
N ALA A 226 0.15 10.25 -21.93
CA ALA A 226 -0.95 9.28 -21.99
C ALA A 226 -2.24 9.86 -21.38
N SER A 227 -3.41 9.51 -21.92
CA SER A 227 -4.73 9.86 -21.37
C SER A 227 -5.65 8.64 -21.41
N PRO A 228 -5.37 7.62 -20.58
CA PRO A 228 -6.09 6.36 -20.66
C PRO A 228 -7.51 6.48 -20.12
N THR A 229 -8.39 5.62 -20.63
CA THR A 229 -9.82 5.62 -20.27
C THR A 229 -10.33 4.26 -19.80
N ALA A 230 -9.56 3.19 -20.01
CA ALA A 230 -9.99 1.84 -19.65
C ALA A 230 -8.81 0.97 -19.23
N ILE A 231 -9.11 -0.05 -18.44
CA ILE A 231 -8.23 -1.17 -18.15
C ILE A 231 -8.92 -2.44 -18.65
N HIS A 232 -8.12 -3.34 -19.21
CA HIS A 232 -8.51 -4.66 -19.67
C HIS A 232 -7.81 -5.70 -18.82
N TYR A 233 -8.58 -6.60 -18.20
CA TYR A 233 -8.07 -7.85 -17.68
C TYR A 233 -8.09 -8.90 -18.80
N TRP A 234 -6.93 -9.45 -19.14
CA TRP A 234 -6.73 -10.43 -20.21
C TRP A 234 -5.85 -11.59 -19.71
N PRO A 235 -6.46 -12.60 -19.06
CA PRO A 235 -5.73 -13.67 -18.38
C PRO A 235 -5.07 -14.69 -19.31
N ASP A 236 -5.64 -14.88 -20.51
CA ASP A 236 -5.08 -15.77 -21.53
C ASP A 236 -4.99 -15.02 -22.86
N GLN A 237 -3.78 -14.56 -23.17
CA GLN A 237 -3.46 -13.83 -24.40
C GLN A 237 -3.59 -14.69 -25.68
N SER A 238 -3.79 -16.00 -25.55
CA SER A 238 -4.13 -16.87 -26.68
C SER A 238 -5.62 -16.88 -27.02
N SER A 239 -6.45 -16.39 -26.09
CA SER A 239 -7.88 -16.15 -26.26
C SER A 239 -8.15 -14.66 -26.54
N ASN A 240 -9.36 -14.31 -27.00
CA ASN A 240 -9.80 -12.91 -27.13
C ASN A 240 -10.67 -12.44 -25.96
N GLU A 241 -10.81 -13.26 -24.91
CA GLU A 241 -11.72 -12.98 -23.81
C GLU A 241 -11.06 -12.03 -22.80
N THR A 242 -11.73 -10.92 -22.53
CA THR A 242 -11.25 -9.87 -21.62
C THR A 242 -12.37 -9.40 -20.71
N VAL A 243 -12.02 -8.77 -19.59
CA VAL A 243 -12.94 -7.90 -18.84
C VAL A 243 -12.44 -6.48 -18.99
N MET A 244 -13.25 -5.61 -19.59
CA MET A 244 -12.94 -4.19 -19.71
C MET A 244 -13.71 -3.40 -18.67
N PHE A 245 -13.04 -2.47 -18.01
CA PHE A 245 -13.65 -1.52 -17.10
C PHE A 245 -13.07 -0.12 -17.30
N GLN A 246 -13.93 0.88 -17.11
CA GLN A 246 -13.57 2.27 -17.32
C GLN A 246 -12.80 2.82 -16.12
N ILE A 247 -11.88 3.72 -16.43
CA ILE A 247 -11.18 4.53 -15.44
C ILE A 247 -11.25 6.00 -15.84
N ALA A 248 -11.11 6.89 -14.87
CA ALA A 248 -11.01 8.31 -15.10
C ALA A 248 -9.89 8.87 -14.22
N PRO A 249 -8.62 8.77 -14.63
CA PRO A 249 -7.50 9.20 -13.81
C PRO A 249 -7.63 10.66 -13.43
N GLN A 250 -7.72 10.92 -12.14
CA GLN A 250 -7.73 12.27 -11.58
C GLN A 250 -6.31 12.68 -11.17
N PRO A 251 -6.05 13.99 -11.00
CA PRO A 251 -4.89 14.42 -10.22
C PRO A 251 -4.95 13.77 -8.83
N PRO A 252 -3.79 13.44 -8.23
CA PRO A 252 -3.75 12.96 -6.87
C PRO A 252 -4.25 14.06 -5.92
N PRO A 253 -4.74 13.70 -4.73
CA PRO A 253 -5.13 14.67 -3.73
C PRO A 253 -4.01 15.70 -3.48
N GLN A 254 -4.39 16.98 -3.40
CA GLN A 254 -3.45 18.09 -3.23
C GLN A 254 -3.09 18.36 -1.77
N GLU A 255 -3.95 17.89 -0.86
CA GLU A 255 -3.73 17.98 0.58
C GLU A 255 -3.53 16.56 1.13
N PRO A 256 -2.61 16.38 2.09
CA PRO A 256 -2.45 15.10 2.75
C PRO A 256 -3.71 14.64 3.47
N GLY A 257 -3.83 13.33 3.66
CA GLY A 257 -4.85 12.78 4.52
C GLY A 257 -4.48 13.04 5.98
N SER A 258 -5.46 13.30 6.85
CA SER A 258 -5.21 13.52 8.28
C SER A 258 -4.91 12.24 9.07
N LEU A 259 -4.97 11.07 8.42
CA LEU A 259 -4.80 9.76 9.06
C LEU A 259 -3.56 9.04 8.53
N SER A 260 -2.72 8.55 9.44
CA SER A 260 -1.62 7.63 9.11
C SER A 260 -1.73 6.34 9.92
N LEU A 261 -1.24 5.24 9.36
CA LEU A 261 -1.19 3.95 10.06
C LEU A 261 -0.20 4.03 11.22
N PHE A 262 -0.63 3.63 12.42
CA PHE A 262 0.22 3.58 13.61
C PHE A 262 0.56 2.14 14.00
N LYS A 263 -0.47 1.31 14.17
CA LYS A 263 -0.32 -0.08 14.64
C LYS A 263 -1.48 -0.94 14.14
N ILE A 264 -1.18 -2.18 13.79
CA ILE A 264 -2.19 -3.18 13.45
C ILE A 264 -1.91 -4.48 14.20
N TRP A 265 -2.94 -5.10 14.77
CA TRP A 265 -2.82 -6.38 15.45
C TRP A 265 -4.11 -7.22 15.37
N ASN A 266 -3.94 -8.52 15.54
CA ASN A 266 -5.06 -9.47 15.58
C ASN A 266 -5.27 -10.01 16.99
N GLU A 267 -6.52 -10.08 17.45
CA GLU A 267 -6.89 -10.86 18.63
C GLU A 267 -7.48 -12.20 18.17
N GLN A 268 -6.75 -13.29 18.41
CA GLN A 268 -7.31 -14.64 18.30
C GLN A 268 -8.18 -14.89 19.52
N SER A 269 -9.49 -14.73 19.37
CA SER A 269 -10.45 -15.17 20.38
C SER A 269 -10.35 -16.69 20.52
N ASN A 270 -9.99 -17.15 21.72
CA ASN A 270 -9.87 -18.57 22.05
C ASN A 270 -11.20 -19.37 21.94
N ASN A 271 -12.33 -18.75 21.57
CA ASN A 271 -13.66 -19.37 21.63
C ASN A 271 -14.67 -18.94 20.56
N THR A 272 -14.29 -18.27 19.48
CA THR A 272 -15.23 -17.87 18.41
C THR A 272 -14.75 -18.24 17.01
N THR A 273 -15.69 -18.39 16.08
CA THR A 273 -15.48 -18.72 14.65
C THR A 273 -14.86 -17.58 13.82
N GLY A 274 -14.38 -16.51 14.46
CA GLY A 274 -13.86 -15.30 13.80
C GLY A 274 -12.69 -14.67 14.54
N THR A 275 -11.99 -13.76 13.85
CA THR A 275 -10.81 -13.00 14.29
C THR A 275 -11.19 -11.52 14.45
N ARG A 276 -10.54 -10.79 15.35
CA ARG A 276 -10.66 -9.33 15.41
C ARG A 276 -9.38 -8.67 14.93
N LEU A 277 -9.50 -7.84 13.91
CA LEU A 277 -8.41 -6.99 13.42
C LEU A 277 -8.56 -5.60 14.00
N PHE A 278 -7.54 -5.13 14.68
CA PHE A 278 -7.47 -3.79 15.24
C PHE A 278 -6.53 -2.94 14.40
N VAL A 279 -7.00 -1.78 13.96
CA VAL A 279 -6.24 -0.79 13.21
C VAL A 279 -6.21 0.49 14.02
N ALA A 280 -5.02 0.89 14.47
CA ALA A 280 -4.79 2.18 15.09
C ALA A 280 -4.26 3.18 14.06
N LEU A 281 -4.91 4.34 14.00
CA LEU A 281 -4.57 5.45 13.12
C LEU A 281 -4.15 6.68 13.94
N ASN A 282 -3.03 7.30 13.59
CA ASN A 282 -2.63 8.61 14.12
C ASN A 282 -3.43 9.72 13.43
N GLU A 283 -3.63 10.81 14.16
CA GLU A 283 -4.34 12.02 13.70
C GLU A 283 -3.33 13.17 13.52
N SER A 284 -3.16 13.64 12.29
CA SER A 284 -2.30 14.80 11.97
C SER A 284 -3.10 16.08 11.65
N GLY A 285 -4.43 15.99 11.53
CA GLY A 285 -5.31 17.09 11.14
C GLY A 285 -6.18 17.68 12.26
N ASP A 286 -6.94 18.73 11.91
CA ASP A 286 -7.93 19.35 12.82
C ASP A 286 -9.20 18.51 13.01
N THR A 287 -9.42 17.50 12.14
CA THR A 287 -10.54 16.57 12.22
C THR A 287 -10.15 15.34 13.05
N PRO A 288 -10.82 15.08 14.19
CA PRO A 288 -10.57 13.86 14.96
C PRO A 288 -10.95 12.62 14.13
N ALA A 289 -10.11 11.57 14.15
CA ALA A 289 -10.39 10.33 13.42
C ALA A 289 -11.63 9.62 13.97
N GLY A 290 -11.99 9.85 15.24
CA GLY A 290 -13.22 9.31 15.83
C GLY A 290 -14.52 9.78 15.15
N ASP A 291 -14.48 10.83 14.34
CA ASP A 291 -15.62 11.31 13.54
C ASP A 291 -15.65 10.74 12.11
N ILE A 292 -14.70 9.87 11.76
CA ILE A 292 -14.56 9.27 10.44
C ILE A 292 -15.09 7.82 10.45
N THR A 293 -15.83 7.46 9.41
CA THR A 293 -16.17 6.06 9.12
C THR A 293 -15.02 5.41 8.36
N LEU A 294 -14.35 4.44 8.99
CA LEU A 294 -13.30 3.65 8.36
C LEU A 294 -13.90 2.38 7.75
N MET A 295 -13.70 2.20 6.45
CA MET A 295 -14.07 0.98 5.72
C MET A 295 -12.82 0.15 5.47
N GLY A 296 -12.89 -1.16 5.68
CA GLY A 296 -11.86 -2.13 5.34
C GLY A 296 -12.35 -3.06 4.25
N TRP A 297 -11.50 -3.34 3.27
CA TRP A 297 -11.77 -4.33 2.22
C TRP A 297 -11.22 -5.69 2.65
N SER A 298 -12.14 -6.54 3.10
CA SER A 298 -11.87 -7.92 3.49
C SER A 298 -11.60 -8.81 2.28
N MET A 299 -10.73 -9.80 2.47
CA MET A 299 -10.45 -10.80 1.45
C MET A 299 -11.64 -11.75 1.25
N MET A 300 -12.45 -12.02 2.27
CA MET A 300 -13.55 -12.99 2.18
C MET A 300 -14.93 -12.35 2.03
N GLU A 301 -15.22 -11.28 2.78
CA GLU A 301 -16.55 -10.69 2.93
C GLU A 301 -16.72 -9.39 2.12
N GLY A 302 -15.65 -8.83 1.55
CA GLY A 302 -15.67 -7.57 0.81
C GLY A 302 -15.64 -6.34 1.73
N PRO A 303 -16.37 -5.25 1.44
CA PRO A 303 -16.27 -4.03 2.26
C PRO A 303 -16.97 -4.20 3.62
N ILE A 304 -16.21 -4.02 4.70
CA ILE A 304 -16.66 -4.08 6.10
C ILE A 304 -16.43 -2.71 6.75
N GLU A 305 -17.42 -2.22 7.49
CA GLU A 305 -17.28 -1.00 8.31
C GLU A 305 -16.64 -1.34 9.66
N ALA A 306 -15.65 -0.55 10.07
CA ALA A 306 -15.02 -0.72 11.37
C ALA A 306 -15.89 -0.19 12.51
N GLN A 307 -15.79 -0.82 13.68
CA GLN A 307 -16.29 -0.28 14.93
C GLN A 307 -15.20 0.60 15.56
N ALA A 308 -15.47 1.89 15.78
CA ALA A 308 -14.57 2.77 16.51
C ALA A 308 -14.70 2.51 18.02
N GLU A 309 -13.63 2.07 18.69
CA GLU A 309 -13.70 1.70 20.12
C GLU A 309 -13.04 2.74 21.04
N GLN A 310 -11.90 3.33 20.66
CA GLN A 310 -11.13 4.24 21.52
C GLN A 310 -10.39 5.31 20.70
N SER A 311 -10.60 6.58 21.03
CA SER A 311 -9.83 7.71 20.52
C SER A 311 -9.11 8.40 21.67
N ASN A 312 -7.78 8.52 21.58
CA ASN A 312 -7.00 9.35 22.49
C ASN A 312 -5.90 10.05 21.71
N ARG A 313 -5.76 11.37 21.92
CA ARG A 313 -4.75 12.23 21.29
C ARG A 313 -3.31 11.74 21.42
N THR A 314 -2.99 10.85 22.37
CA THR A 314 -1.64 10.31 22.54
C THR A 314 -1.36 9.07 21.69
N ASN A 315 -2.37 8.25 21.37
CA ASN A 315 -2.19 6.93 20.73
C ASN A 315 -3.01 6.79 19.44
N GLY A 316 -3.65 7.87 18.98
CA GLY A 316 -4.56 7.85 17.84
C GLY A 316 -5.95 7.28 18.14
N THR A 317 -6.66 6.89 17.09
CA THR A 317 -7.96 6.23 17.15
C THR A 317 -7.85 4.78 16.71
N VAL A 318 -8.43 3.87 17.50
CA VAL A 318 -8.47 2.43 17.24
C VAL A 318 -9.82 2.04 16.64
N PHE A 319 -9.74 1.42 15.47
CA PHE A 319 -10.84 0.85 14.71
C PHE A 319 -10.75 -0.68 14.75
N VAL A 320 -11.90 -1.35 14.89
CA VAL A 320 -11.98 -2.81 15.03
C VAL A 320 -12.84 -3.39 13.91
N PHE A 321 -12.30 -4.40 13.22
CA PHE A 321 -13.02 -5.23 12.28
C PHE A 321 -13.24 -6.61 12.91
N ASP A 322 -14.50 -7.01 13.03
CA ASP A 322 -14.85 -8.40 13.32
C ASP A 322 -14.84 -9.17 12.00
N LEU A 323 -13.95 -10.15 11.85
CA LEU A 323 -13.69 -10.89 10.61
C LEU A 323 -13.96 -12.38 10.77
N GLU A 324 -14.27 -13.07 9.66
CA GLU A 324 -14.27 -14.54 9.64
C GLU A 324 -12.86 -15.13 9.87
N ARG A 325 -12.81 -16.39 10.30
CA ARG A 325 -11.53 -17.07 10.55
C ARG A 325 -10.75 -17.26 9.24
N GLY A 326 -9.56 -16.66 9.18
CA GLY A 326 -8.68 -16.73 8.02
C GLY A 326 -8.87 -15.57 7.04
N ASP A 327 -9.80 -14.67 7.34
CA ASP A 327 -9.97 -13.41 6.63
C ASP A 327 -9.00 -12.33 7.14
N ASP A 328 -8.73 -11.32 6.31
CA ASP A 328 -7.87 -10.17 6.60
C ASP A 328 -8.35 -8.96 5.79
N ILE A 329 -7.92 -7.76 6.17
CA ILE A 329 -8.18 -6.53 5.41
C ILE A 329 -6.90 -6.17 4.62
N THR A 330 -7.03 -5.77 3.36
CA THR A 330 -5.88 -5.40 2.50
C THR A 330 -5.84 -3.92 2.13
N LEU A 331 -6.97 -3.23 2.25
CA LEU A 331 -7.12 -1.83 1.90
C LEU A 331 -8.10 -1.18 2.85
N LEU A 332 -7.75 -0.01 3.35
CA LEU A 332 -8.67 0.84 4.10
C LEU A 332 -9.10 2.01 3.23
N SER A 333 -10.33 2.48 3.44
CA SER A 333 -10.82 3.70 2.83
C SER A 333 -11.68 4.51 3.80
N TYR A 334 -11.62 5.83 3.66
CA TYR A 334 -12.39 6.76 4.48
C TYR A 334 -12.68 8.06 3.74
N GLU A 335 -13.68 8.83 4.18
CA GLU A 335 -14.02 10.11 3.57
C GLU A 335 -13.39 11.28 4.32
N GLU A 336 -12.73 12.17 3.59
CA GLU A 336 -12.13 13.38 4.15
C GLU A 336 -12.16 14.52 3.11
N GLY A 337 -12.65 15.70 3.52
CA GLY A 337 -12.72 16.85 2.63
C GLY A 337 -13.61 16.65 1.38
N GLY A 338 -14.54 15.68 1.42
CA GLY A 338 -15.37 15.29 0.28
C GLY A 338 -14.66 14.41 -0.75
N GLN A 339 -13.54 13.79 -0.38
CA GLN A 339 -12.80 12.82 -1.18
C GLN A 339 -12.63 11.51 -0.42
N THR A 340 -12.76 10.38 -1.13
CA THR A 340 -12.36 9.08 -0.62
C THR A 340 -10.83 8.99 -0.57
N ARG A 341 -10.31 8.76 0.63
CA ARG A 341 -8.90 8.49 0.91
C ARG A 341 -8.70 6.99 1.08
N TYR A 342 -7.48 6.53 0.81
CA TYR A 342 -7.11 5.13 0.89
C TYR A 342 -5.82 4.96 1.67
N LEU A 343 -5.77 3.96 2.54
CA LEU A 343 -4.56 3.53 3.22
C LEU A 343 -4.32 2.07 2.89
N TRP A 344 -3.19 1.77 2.27
CA TRP A 344 -2.78 0.40 2.08
C TRP A 344 -2.31 -0.18 3.41
N ILE A 345 -2.96 -1.25 3.84
CA ILE A 345 -2.42 -2.10 4.89
C ILE A 345 -1.82 -3.31 4.19
N ARG A 346 -0.50 -3.50 4.30
CA ARG A 346 0.09 -4.79 3.95
C ARG A 346 -0.71 -5.87 4.68
N PRO A 347 -0.89 -7.08 4.09
CA PRO A 347 -1.47 -8.19 4.85
C PRO A 347 -0.73 -8.25 6.18
N VAL A 348 -1.52 -8.13 7.24
CA VAL A 348 -1.04 -7.77 8.58
C VAL A 348 -0.15 -8.89 9.13
N VAL A 349 -0.30 -10.08 8.53
CA VAL A 349 0.56 -11.24 8.66
C VAL A 349 0.55 -11.99 7.31
N ALA A 350 1.70 -12.16 6.67
CA ALA A 350 1.82 -13.03 5.49
C ALA A 350 2.05 -14.49 5.91
N SER A 351 1.21 -15.38 5.33
CA SER A 351 1.43 -16.78 4.92
C SER A 351 2.17 -17.75 5.83
#